data_AF-A0A815GZT3-F1
#
_entry.id   AF-A0A815GZT3-F1
#
_cell.length_a   1.000
_cell.length_b   1.000
_cell.length_c   1.000
_cell.angle_alpha   90.00
_cell.angle_beta   90.00
_cell.angle_gamma   90.00
#
_symmetry.space_group_name_H-M   'P 1'
#
loop_
_entity.id
_entity.type
_entity.pdbx_description
1 polymer ?
#
loop_
_entity_poly.entity_id
_entity_poly.type
_entity_poly.pdbx_seq_one_letter_code
_entity_poly.pdbx_strand_id
1 'polypeptide(L)'
;MLSWITGIATLLLATSTLIIKWAILKPIHEEIVEKFKKAQPIFFKQHSICRIIDLRAEFNLFTFPLACFIILLFTITTKRVSFQGSKYCKGYIGIPIPLDIFAHVKRILAAVIFAIFADELLDIANDALNGSNPSSNQGVVIVYLLQILRVFVIGFRCYPTLAAVYIDTWFSLICATLYVWFDFSITIVYTGLCRNDFYPSELDYNKTKGGRTMIYLQYYGTGSKLLFFQLLKDIPRYLCLAYISIKLPILLYERIRHRHMRDKQLTREQKTLLYSSLPYSVEAQYVKKLFGMSNIKVSTNRFSQTFQFIYAWRDDFRFSSRVVSVYTSIFLLLYFLTIQASHLIDE
;
A
#
# COMPACT_ATOMS: atom_id res chain seq x y z
N MET A 1 -23.78 1.29 1.26
CA MET A 1 -23.64 2.02 -0.01
C MET A 1 -22.22 2.56 -0.22
N LEU A 2 -21.69 3.38 0.70
CA LEU A 2 -20.35 3.97 0.57
C LEU A 2 -19.21 2.95 0.37
N SER A 3 -19.24 1.80 1.05
CA SER A 3 -18.23 0.74 0.89
C SER A 3 -18.21 0.11 -0.51
N TRP A 4 -19.38 0.02 -1.17
CA TRP A 4 -19.47 -0.49 -2.55
C TRP A 4 -18.94 0.53 -3.55
N ILE A 5 -19.27 1.81 -3.34
CA ILE A 5 -18.73 2.91 -4.15
C ILE A 5 -17.20 2.94 -4.05
N THR A 6 -16.65 2.80 -2.84
CA THR A 6 -15.19 2.69 -2.67
C THR A 6 -14.63 1.51 -3.44
N GLY A 7 -15.24 0.31 -3.32
CA GLY A 7 -14.75 -0.88 -4.01
C GLY A 7 -14.73 -0.74 -5.54
N ILE A 8 -15.83 -0.22 -6.11
CA ILE A 8 -15.94 -0.01 -7.57
C ILE A 8 -14.94 1.03 -8.04
N ALA A 9 -14.85 2.18 -7.36
CA ALA A 9 -13.91 3.22 -7.72
C ALA A 9 -12.45 2.72 -7.64
N THR A 10 -12.13 1.88 -6.65
CA THR A 10 -10.77 1.31 -6.52
C THR A 10 -10.43 0.34 -7.63
N LEU A 11 -11.40 -0.47 -8.06
CA LEU A 11 -11.25 -1.34 -9.22
C LEU A 11 -11.05 -0.52 -10.50
N LEU A 12 -11.87 0.51 -10.71
CA LEU A 12 -11.75 1.38 -11.88
C LEU A 12 -10.40 2.09 -11.92
N LEU A 13 -9.93 2.63 -10.80
CA LEU A 13 -8.63 3.29 -10.75
C LEU A 13 -7.46 2.30 -10.94
N ALA A 14 -7.53 1.11 -10.34
CA ALA A 14 -6.49 0.10 -10.53
C ALA A 14 -6.44 -0.43 -11.99
N THR A 15 -7.60 -0.65 -12.61
CA THR A 15 -7.67 -1.08 -14.01
C THR A 15 -7.16 0.00 -14.96
N SER A 16 -7.50 1.28 -14.73
CA SER A 16 -6.98 2.37 -15.57
C SER A 16 -5.46 2.50 -15.46
N THR A 17 -4.89 2.32 -14.26
CA THR A 17 -3.43 2.32 -14.10
C THR A 17 -2.74 1.13 -14.76
N LEU A 18 -3.35 -0.05 -14.72
CA LEU A 18 -2.84 -1.23 -15.43
C LEU A 18 -2.87 -1.03 -16.95
N ILE A 19 -3.91 -0.39 -17.48
CA ILE A 19 -4.01 -0.04 -18.91
C ILE A 19 -2.90 0.95 -19.30
N ILE A 20 -2.67 1.99 -18.47
CA ILE A 20 -1.57 2.94 -18.71
C ILE A 20 -0.22 2.21 -18.72
N LYS A 21 0.01 1.32 -17.75
CA LYS A 21 1.24 0.52 -17.70
C LYS A 21 1.41 -0.37 -18.93
N TRP A 22 0.35 -1.05 -19.36
CA TRP A 22 0.36 -1.84 -20.58
C TRP A 22 0.72 -1.00 -21.82
N ALA A 23 0.12 0.19 -21.95
CA ALA A 23 0.41 1.11 -23.05
C ALA A 23 1.88 1.55 -23.09
N ILE A 24 2.52 1.69 -21.91
CA ILE A 24 3.96 2.00 -21.80
C ILE A 24 4.83 0.78 -22.09
N LEU A 25 4.46 -0.40 -21.60
CA LEU A 25 5.27 -1.62 -21.73
C LEU A 25 5.22 -2.23 -23.13
N LYS A 26 4.09 -2.14 -23.83
CA LYS A 26 3.90 -2.70 -25.17
C LYS A 26 4.99 -2.27 -26.17
N PRO A 27 5.29 -0.97 -26.37
CA PRO A 27 6.33 -0.55 -27.31
C PRO A 27 7.72 -1.02 -26.89
N ILE A 28 8.03 -1.06 -25.58
CA ILE A 28 9.30 -1.56 -25.06
C ILE A 28 9.46 -3.05 -25.38
N HIS A 29 8.40 -3.84 -25.18
CA HIS A 29 8.41 -5.26 -25.50
C HIS A 29 8.60 -5.50 -27.00
N GLU A 30 7.90 -4.76 -27.86
CA GLU A 30 8.04 -4.88 -29.32
C GLU A 30 9.48 -4.57 -29.78
N GLU A 31 10.10 -3.52 -29.25
CA GLU A 31 11.51 -3.15 -29.54
C GLU A 31 12.48 -4.26 -29.12
N ILE A 32 12.29 -4.83 -27.93
CA ILE A 32 13.14 -5.89 -27.37
C ILE A 32 12.99 -7.19 -28.17
N VAL A 33 11.76 -7.54 -28.55
CA VAL A 33 11.47 -8.69 -29.41
C VAL A 33 12.11 -8.53 -30.79
N GLU A 34 12.08 -7.32 -31.36
CA GLU A 34 12.73 -7.05 -32.64
C GLU A 34 14.25 -7.19 -32.56
N LYS A 35 14.87 -6.66 -31.49
CA LYS A 35 16.30 -6.83 -31.20
C LYS A 35 16.68 -8.29 -31.01
N PHE A 36 15.85 -9.06 -30.29
CA PHE A 36 16.04 -10.50 -30.10
C PHE A 36 16.02 -11.26 -31.44
N LYS A 37 15.04 -10.97 -32.31
CA LYS A 37 14.96 -11.57 -33.66
C LYS A 37 16.17 -11.23 -34.54
N LYS A 38 16.75 -10.03 -34.37
CA LYS A 38 17.93 -9.56 -35.10
C LYS A 38 19.27 -9.97 -34.47
N ALA A 39 19.25 -10.78 -33.40
CA ALA A 39 20.44 -11.13 -32.61
C ALA A 39 21.26 -9.90 -32.14
N GLN A 40 20.56 -8.79 -31.90
CA GLN A 40 21.13 -7.55 -31.37
C GLN A 40 21.09 -7.57 -29.83
N PRO A 41 21.93 -6.77 -29.16
CA PRO A 41 21.95 -6.73 -27.71
C PRO A 41 20.58 -6.29 -27.16
N ILE A 42 20.05 -7.10 -26.24
CA ILE A 42 18.67 -7.05 -25.75
C ILE A 42 18.59 -6.09 -24.55
N PHE A 43 18.66 -4.80 -24.83
CA PHE A 43 18.46 -3.75 -23.82
C PHE A 43 17.56 -2.64 -24.35
N PHE A 44 16.80 -2.01 -23.46
CA PHE A 44 16.07 -0.79 -23.78
C PHE A 44 16.87 0.43 -23.31
N LYS A 45 16.79 1.51 -24.09
CA LYS A 45 17.38 2.78 -23.68
C LYS A 45 16.42 3.44 -22.69
N GLN A 46 16.82 3.50 -21.42
CA GLN A 46 16.03 4.17 -20.39
C GLN A 46 15.80 5.64 -20.78
N HIS A 47 14.58 6.12 -20.52
CA HIS A 47 14.28 7.54 -20.68
C HIS A 47 15.17 8.36 -19.73
N SER A 48 15.58 9.57 -20.15
CA SER A 48 16.40 10.47 -19.32
C SER A 48 15.82 10.74 -17.92
N ILE A 49 14.50 10.69 -17.79
CA ILE A 49 13.74 10.82 -16.55
C ILE A 49 14.11 9.68 -15.57
N CYS A 50 14.31 8.46 -16.05
CA CYS A 50 14.66 7.32 -15.22
C CYS A 50 16.04 7.43 -14.59
N ARG A 51 17.00 8.11 -15.21
CA ARG A 51 18.30 8.36 -14.57
C ARG A 51 18.18 9.24 -13.33
N ILE A 52 17.23 10.18 -13.33
CA ILE A 52 16.94 11.05 -12.17
C ILE A 52 16.11 10.27 -11.13
N ILE A 53 15.21 9.40 -11.58
CA ILE A 53 14.33 8.64 -10.69
C ILE A 53 15.05 7.42 -10.07
N ASP A 54 15.80 6.59 -10.80
CA ASP A 54 16.49 5.39 -10.29
C ASP A 54 17.47 5.74 -9.15
N LEU A 55 18.33 6.74 -9.36
CA LEU A 55 19.27 7.24 -8.35
C LEU A 55 18.57 7.82 -7.12
N ARG A 56 17.29 8.20 -7.25
CA ARG A 56 16.46 8.75 -6.18
C ARG A 56 15.43 7.77 -5.62
N ALA A 57 15.14 6.67 -6.30
CA ALA A 57 14.14 5.66 -5.93
C ALA A 57 14.73 4.58 -5.03
N GLU A 58 16.01 4.23 -5.21
CA GLU A 58 16.74 3.40 -4.23
C GLU A 58 16.78 4.05 -2.83
N PHE A 59 16.78 5.40 -2.78
CA PHE A 59 16.85 6.18 -1.53
C PHE A 59 15.57 6.95 -1.17
N ASN A 60 14.49 6.82 -1.94
CA ASN A 60 13.23 7.57 -1.76
C ASN A 60 13.41 9.09 -1.54
N LEU A 61 14.36 9.72 -2.25
CA LEU A 61 14.84 11.08 -2.00
C LEU A 61 13.78 12.19 -2.19
N PHE A 62 12.65 11.89 -2.85
CA PHE A 62 11.53 12.84 -3.00
C PHE A 62 10.43 12.64 -1.95
N THR A 63 9.98 11.41 -1.78
CA THR A 63 8.83 11.08 -0.93
C THR A 63 9.20 11.08 0.55
N PHE A 64 10.45 10.78 0.88
CA PHE A 64 10.94 10.76 2.27
C PHE A 64 11.06 12.17 2.89
N PRO A 65 11.74 13.17 2.29
CA PRO A 65 11.77 14.52 2.86
C PRO A 65 10.38 15.15 2.95
N LEU A 66 9.53 14.89 1.95
CA LEU A 66 8.13 15.33 1.97
C LEU A 66 7.36 14.69 3.12
N ALA A 67 7.52 13.38 3.35
CA ALA A 67 6.93 12.69 4.50
C ALA A 67 7.38 13.28 5.83
N CYS A 68 8.69 13.46 6.01
CA CYS A 68 9.27 14.09 7.20
C CYS A 68 8.72 15.49 7.44
N PHE A 69 8.60 16.30 6.38
CA PHE A 69 8.00 17.63 6.46
C PHE A 69 6.54 17.59 6.92
N ILE A 70 5.74 16.66 6.38
CA ILE A 70 4.34 16.50 6.81
C ILE A 70 4.24 16.03 8.27
N ILE A 71 5.13 15.14 8.71
CA ILE A 71 5.19 14.69 10.12
C ILE A 71 5.50 15.86 11.06
N LEU A 72 6.44 16.73 10.67
CA LEU A 72 6.75 17.95 11.41
C LEU A 72 5.55 18.90 11.46
N LEU A 73 4.86 19.11 10.33
CA LEU A 73 3.62 19.90 10.28
C LEU A 73 2.54 19.34 11.22
N PHE A 74 2.37 18.01 11.25
CA PHE A 74 1.43 17.36 12.16
C PHE A 74 1.83 17.56 13.62
N THR A 75 3.12 17.46 13.94
CA THR A 75 3.64 17.68 15.30
C THR A 75 3.43 19.13 15.76
N ILE A 76 3.64 20.11 14.87
CA ILE A 76 3.40 21.53 15.18
C ILE A 76 1.91 21.81 15.37
N THR A 77 1.06 21.26 14.50
CA THR A 77 -0.40 21.48 14.59
C THR A 77 -1.00 20.83 15.83
N THR A 78 -0.61 19.60 16.17
CA THR A 78 -1.06 18.95 17.41
C THR A 78 -0.58 19.71 18.65
N LYS A 79 0.66 20.20 18.65
CA LYS A 79 1.19 21.06 19.73
C LYS A 79 0.35 22.32 19.89
N ARG A 80 0.07 23.07 18.81
CA ARG A 80 -0.74 24.30 18.87
C ARG A 80 -2.15 24.05 19.43
N VAL A 81 -2.80 22.96 19.02
CA VAL A 81 -4.14 22.59 19.51
C VAL A 81 -4.11 22.19 20.99
N SER A 82 -3.06 21.50 21.43
CA SER A 82 -2.85 21.14 22.84
C SER A 82 -2.64 22.36 23.74
N PHE A 83 -1.90 23.38 23.27
CA PHE A 83 -1.71 24.64 24.01
C PHE A 83 -2.99 25.48 24.14
N GLN A 84 -3.86 25.47 23.11
CA GLN A 84 -5.09 26.28 23.10
C GLN A 84 -6.27 25.64 23.84
N GLY A 85 -6.19 24.34 24.16
CA GLY A 85 -7.23 23.65 24.91
C GLY A 85 -6.62 22.56 25.78
N SER A 86 -6.82 22.66 27.09
CA SER A 86 -6.42 21.70 28.13
C SER A 86 -6.96 20.26 27.96
N LYS A 87 -7.54 19.93 26.79
CA LYS A 87 -8.30 18.71 26.49
C LYS A 87 -7.53 17.65 25.71
N TYR A 88 -6.37 17.97 25.12
CA TYR A 88 -5.61 17.02 24.33
C TYR A 88 -4.15 17.01 24.82
N CYS A 89 -3.83 16.04 25.66
CA CYS A 89 -2.49 15.77 26.20
C CYS A 89 -1.92 16.83 27.16
N LYS A 90 -2.35 16.80 28.43
CA LYS A 90 -1.44 17.21 29.51
C LYS A 90 -0.32 16.15 29.58
N GLY A 91 0.82 16.40 28.94
CA GLY A 91 2.09 15.69 29.25
C GLY A 91 2.86 15.02 28.12
N TYR A 92 2.30 14.83 26.92
CA TYR A 92 3.05 14.19 25.82
C TYR A 92 3.43 15.19 24.72
N ILE A 93 4.66 15.71 24.81
CA ILE A 93 5.37 16.35 23.71
C ILE A 93 5.91 15.22 22.84
N GLY A 94 5.08 14.67 21.95
CA GLY A 94 5.43 13.50 21.14
C GLY A 94 4.99 13.62 19.70
N ILE A 95 5.70 12.93 18.81
CA ILE A 95 5.29 12.70 17.42
C ILE A 95 3.91 12.03 17.46
N PRO A 96 2.93 12.46 16.63
CA PRO A 96 1.57 11.94 16.68
C PRO A 96 1.55 10.43 16.44
N ILE A 97 0.92 9.68 17.35
CA ILE A 97 0.81 8.21 17.24
C ILE A 97 0.19 7.87 15.88
N PRO A 98 0.85 7.05 15.04
CA PRO A 98 0.41 6.82 13.68
C PRO A 98 -0.83 5.93 13.62
N LEU A 99 -0.99 5.00 14.56
CA LEU A 99 -2.13 4.10 14.60
C LEU A 99 -2.48 3.75 16.04
N ASP A 100 -3.76 3.84 16.36
CA ASP A 100 -4.29 3.20 17.57
C ASP A 100 -4.52 1.74 17.25
N ILE A 101 -3.59 0.90 17.70
CA ILE A 101 -3.60 -0.51 17.35
C ILE A 101 -4.73 -1.28 18.07
N PHE A 102 -5.24 -0.70 19.16
CA PHE A 102 -6.34 -1.26 19.93
C PHE A 102 -7.69 -0.68 19.51
N ALA A 103 -7.71 0.53 18.93
CA ALA A 103 -8.96 1.09 18.44
C ALA A 103 -9.53 0.35 17.23
N HIS A 104 -10.84 0.36 17.21
CA HIS A 104 -11.66 -0.30 16.22
C HIS A 104 -11.86 0.49 14.92
N VAL A 105 -11.27 1.68 14.82
CA VAL A 105 -11.55 2.69 13.80
C VAL A 105 -10.64 2.51 12.58
N LYS A 106 -11.24 2.46 11.39
CA LYS A 106 -10.55 2.47 10.07
C LYS A 106 -9.52 1.32 9.84
N ARG A 107 -9.77 0.13 10.41
CA ARG A 107 -8.88 -1.07 10.35
C ARG A 107 -8.48 -1.51 8.94
N ILE A 108 -9.40 -1.44 7.98
CA ILE A 108 -9.12 -1.83 6.58
C ILE A 108 -8.05 -0.93 5.96
N LEU A 109 -8.09 0.38 6.24
CA LEU A 109 -7.11 1.31 5.71
C LEU A 109 -5.71 1.04 6.28
N ALA A 110 -5.62 0.73 7.58
CA ALA A 110 -4.37 0.33 8.20
C ALA A 110 -3.84 -0.97 7.57
N ALA A 111 -4.69 -1.99 7.42
CA ALA A 111 -4.30 -3.26 6.80
C ALA A 111 -3.77 -3.10 5.37
N VAL A 112 -4.41 -2.24 4.56
CA VAL A 112 -3.95 -1.94 3.19
C VAL A 112 -2.59 -1.22 3.19
N ILE A 113 -2.34 -0.31 4.14
CA ILE A 113 -1.02 0.34 4.27
C ILE A 113 0.05 -0.69 4.69
N PHE A 114 -0.28 -1.61 5.59
CA PHE A 114 0.61 -2.72 5.96
C PHE A 114 0.85 -3.71 4.80
N ALA A 115 -0.12 -3.90 3.92
CA ALA A 115 0.05 -4.72 2.73
C ALA A 115 1.08 -4.11 1.77
N ILE A 116 1.05 -2.78 1.55
CA ILE A 116 2.07 -2.07 0.75
C ILE A 116 3.45 -2.20 1.41
N PHE A 117 3.53 -2.11 2.73
CA PHE A 117 4.78 -2.31 3.46
C PHE A 117 5.33 -3.73 3.26
N ALA A 118 4.45 -4.75 3.32
CA ALA A 118 4.83 -6.13 3.10
C ALA A 118 5.32 -6.39 1.66
N ASP A 119 4.67 -5.79 0.66
CA ASP A 119 5.09 -5.85 -0.75
C ASP A 119 6.53 -5.32 -0.94
N GLU A 120 6.85 -4.15 -0.39
CA GLU A 120 8.20 -3.60 -0.50
C GLU A 120 9.25 -4.35 0.32
N LEU A 121 8.84 -4.95 1.44
CA LEU A 121 9.73 -5.85 2.20
C LEU A 121 10.03 -7.14 1.42
N LEU A 122 9.07 -7.67 0.67
CA LEU A 122 9.28 -8.84 -0.17
C LEU A 122 10.27 -8.55 -1.29
N ASP A 123 10.19 -7.37 -1.90
CA ASP A 123 11.18 -6.91 -2.86
C ASP A 123 12.60 -6.88 -2.25
N ILE A 124 12.75 -6.32 -1.03
CA ILE A 124 14.04 -6.27 -0.33
C ILE A 124 14.54 -7.67 0.01
N ALA A 125 13.65 -8.54 0.49
CA ALA A 125 14.00 -9.93 0.82
C ALA A 125 14.44 -10.70 -0.43
N ASN A 126 13.76 -10.49 -1.56
CA ASN A 126 14.10 -11.10 -2.84
C ASN A 126 15.44 -10.56 -3.39
N ASP A 127 15.71 -9.26 -3.24
CA ASP A 127 17.01 -8.66 -3.59
C ASP A 127 18.15 -9.26 -2.74
N ALA A 128 17.89 -9.50 -1.45
CA ALA A 128 18.86 -10.09 -0.52
C ALA A 128 19.11 -11.58 -0.80
N LEU A 129 18.06 -12.35 -1.09
CA LEU A 129 18.13 -13.79 -1.37
C LEU A 129 18.78 -14.09 -2.72
N ASN A 130 18.48 -13.30 -3.75
CA ASN A 130 19.00 -13.51 -5.09
C ASN A 130 20.43 -13.00 -5.28
N GLY A 131 21.09 -12.56 -4.20
CA GLY A 131 22.48 -12.17 -4.20
C GLY A 131 22.75 -11.08 -5.22
N SER A 132 22.37 -9.82 -4.93
CA SER A 132 23.10 -8.72 -5.52
C SER A 132 24.55 -8.87 -5.07
N ASN A 133 25.40 -9.44 -5.93
CA ASN A 133 26.83 -9.60 -5.65
C ASN A 133 27.31 -8.28 -5.05
N PRO A 134 27.79 -8.26 -3.80
CA PRO A 134 28.32 -7.05 -3.23
C PRO A 134 29.37 -6.60 -4.22
N SER A 135 29.20 -5.41 -4.79
CA SER A 135 30.30 -4.76 -5.50
C SER A 135 31.51 -4.94 -4.59
N SER A 136 32.59 -5.53 -5.10
CA SER A 136 33.68 -6.19 -4.34
C SER A 136 34.37 -5.30 -3.29
N ASN A 137 33.94 -4.05 -3.14
CA ASN A 137 34.46 -3.04 -2.24
C ASN A 137 33.48 -2.61 -1.13
N GLN A 138 32.24 -3.10 -1.10
CA GLN A 138 31.29 -2.79 -0.01
C GLN A 138 31.29 -3.94 1.00
N GLY A 139 31.81 -3.68 2.20
CA GLY A 139 31.81 -4.67 3.28
C GLY A 139 30.40 -5.16 3.60
N VAL A 140 30.27 -6.44 3.96
CA VAL A 140 29.00 -7.13 4.28
C VAL A 140 28.15 -6.33 5.29
N VAL A 141 28.80 -5.71 6.27
CA VAL A 141 28.15 -4.87 7.29
C VAL A 141 27.43 -3.66 6.67
N ILE A 142 28.02 -3.02 5.65
CA ILE A 142 27.46 -1.84 4.99
C ILE A 142 26.19 -2.22 4.22
N VAL A 143 26.19 -3.39 3.58
CA VAL A 143 25.03 -3.90 2.83
C VAL A 143 23.84 -4.13 3.76
N TYR A 144 24.05 -4.80 4.91
CA TYR A 144 22.98 -5.01 5.89
C TYR A 144 22.49 -3.70 6.50
N LEU A 145 23.39 -2.76 6.81
CA LEU A 145 23.01 -1.46 7.34
C LEU A 145 22.15 -0.67 6.34
N LEU A 146 22.47 -0.76 5.05
CA LEU A 146 21.71 -0.11 3.98
C LEU A 146 20.32 -0.75 3.81
N GLN A 147 20.20 -2.07 3.95
CA GLN A 147 18.90 -2.76 3.98
C GLN A 147 18.04 -2.34 5.18
N ILE A 148 18.63 -2.27 6.38
CA ILE A 148 17.94 -1.80 7.58
C ILE A 148 17.45 -0.36 7.38
N LEU A 149 18.31 0.52 6.85
CA LEU A 149 17.94 1.90 6.54
C LEU A 149 16.77 1.95 5.55
N ARG A 150 16.76 1.10 4.52
CA ARG A 150 15.67 1.02 3.54
C ARG A 150 14.34 0.68 4.21
N VAL A 151 14.32 -0.29 5.13
CA VAL A 151 13.12 -0.64 5.92
C VAL A 151 12.61 0.56 6.73
N PHE A 152 13.49 1.30 7.39
CA PHE A 152 13.10 2.50 8.14
C PHE A 152 12.53 3.58 7.24
N VAL A 153 13.16 3.85 6.09
CA VAL A 153 12.71 4.85 5.12
C VAL A 153 11.30 4.54 4.61
N ILE A 154 10.99 3.27 4.33
CA ILE A 154 9.64 2.84 3.94
C ILE A 154 8.64 3.11 5.08
N GLY A 155 9.02 2.77 6.32
CA GLY A 155 8.19 3.04 7.50
C GLY A 155 7.86 4.53 7.66
N PHE A 156 8.86 5.40 7.50
CA PHE A 156 8.67 6.85 7.54
C PHE A 156 7.83 7.37 6.37
N ARG A 157 7.90 6.75 5.19
CA ARG A 157 7.08 7.12 4.02
C ARG A 157 5.59 6.88 4.27
N CYS A 158 5.23 5.76 4.90
CA CYS A 158 3.83 5.44 5.20
C CYS A 158 3.29 6.19 6.44
N TYR A 159 4.17 6.69 7.31
CA TYR A 159 3.80 7.34 8.58
C TYR A 159 2.79 8.49 8.44
N PRO A 160 2.95 9.47 7.52
CA PRO A 160 2.02 10.59 7.41
C PRO A 160 0.59 10.14 7.11
N THR A 161 0.42 9.08 6.31
CA THR A 161 -0.90 8.57 5.97
C THR A 161 -1.62 7.99 7.18
N LEU A 162 -0.90 7.18 7.99
CA LEU A 162 -1.41 6.61 9.23
C LEU A 162 -1.70 7.72 10.26
N ALA A 163 -0.75 8.62 10.49
CA ALA A 163 -0.88 9.73 11.42
C ALA A 163 -2.07 10.64 11.06
N ALA A 164 -2.29 10.95 9.79
CA ALA A 164 -3.42 11.77 9.36
C ALA A 164 -4.78 11.12 9.65
N VAL A 165 -4.85 9.80 9.51
CA VAL A 165 -6.05 8.99 9.79
C VAL A 165 -6.36 8.99 11.29
N TYR A 166 -5.32 8.93 12.14
CA TYR A 166 -5.43 8.99 13.59
C TYR A 166 -5.78 10.39 14.11
N ILE A 167 -5.13 11.44 13.60
CA ILE A 167 -5.38 12.84 13.98
C ILE A 167 -6.79 13.28 13.55
N ASP A 168 -7.27 12.81 12.39
CA ASP A 168 -8.64 13.02 11.90
C ASP A 168 -9.04 14.51 11.81
N THR A 169 -8.09 15.38 11.45
CA THR A 169 -8.35 16.80 11.15
C THR A 169 -8.47 17.02 9.64
N TRP A 170 -9.20 18.05 9.22
CA TRP A 170 -9.33 18.39 7.80
C TRP A 170 -7.96 18.67 7.16
N PHE A 171 -7.12 19.45 7.86
CA PHE A 171 -5.77 19.78 7.42
C PHE A 171 -4.91 18.51 7.25
N SER A 172 -4.90 17.62 8.26
CA SER A 172 -4.11 16.38 8.17
C SER A 172 -4.59 15.47 7.03
N LEU A 173 -5.90 15.37 6.82
CA LEU A 173 -6.47 14.57 5.73
C LEU A 173 -6.18 15.17 4.34
N ILE A 174 -6.17 16.51 4.18
CA ILE A 174 -5.77 17.16 2.92
C ILE A 174 -4.30 16.86 2.61
N CYS A 175 -3.40 17.09 3.58
CA CYS A 175 -1.98 16.82 3.39
C CYS A 175 -1.72 15.36 3.02
N ALA A 176 -2.37 14.41 3.71
CA ALA A 176 -2.23 12.99 3.40
C ALA A 176 -2.83 12.62 2.04
N THR A 177 -3.95 13.23 1.62
CA THR A 177 -4.55 12.97 0.31
C THR A 177 -3.63 13.41 -0.82
N LEU A 178 -3.11 14.65 -0.74
CA LEU A 178 -2.16 15.17 -1.72
C LEU A 178 -0.87 14.35 -1.76
N TYR A 179 -0.37 13.95 -0.59
CA TYR A 179 0.80 13.11 -0.46
C TYR A 179 0.62 11.76 -1.16
N VAL A 180 -0.49 11.06 -0.90
CA VAL A 180 -0.77 9.76 -1.51
C VAL A 180 -0.97 9.86 -3.01
N TRP A 181 -1.63 10.90 -3.51
CA TRP A 181 -1.77 11.09 -4.96
C TRP A 181 -0.43 11.35 -5.67
N PHE A 182 0.45 12.10 -5.02
CA PHE A 182 1.80 12.33 -5.50
C PHE A 182 2.62 11.03 -5.50
N ASP A 183 2.61 10.28 -4.39
CA ASP A 183 3.31 8.99 -4.25
C ASP A 183 2.78 7.93 -5.23
N PHE A 184 1.46 7.88 -5.43
CA PHE A 184 0.81 7.00 -6.41
C PHE A 184 1.27 7.31 -7.84
N SER A 185 1.29 8.59 -8.22
CA SER A 185 1.71 9.02 -9.56
C SER A 185 3.18 8.68 -9.81
N ILE A 186 4.06 8.95 -8.85
CA ILE A 186 5.48 8.59 -8.94
C ILE A 186 5.66 7.08 -9.05
N THR A 187 4.91 6.31 -8.25
CA THR A 187 5.01 4.85 -8.25
C THR A 187 4.64 4.27 -9.62
N ILE A 188 3.57 4.76 -10.26
CA ILE A 188 3.15 4.30 -11.59
C ILE A 188 4.22 4.63 -12.64
N VAL A 189 4.73 5.86 -12.65
CA VAL A 189 5.76 6.31 -13.59
C VAL A 189 7.04 5.47 -13.40
N TYR A 190 7.45 5.26 -12.16
CA TYR A 190 8.66 4.51 -11.83
C TYR A 190 8.57 3.04 -12.23
N THR A 191 7.50 2.36 -11.82
CA THR A 191 7.27 0.94 -12.11
C THR A 191 6.89 0.65 -13.57
N GLY A 192 6.49 1.67 -14.33
CA GLY A 192 6.18 1.53 -15.75
C GLY A 192 7.37 1.83 -16.67
N LEU A 193 8.17 2.85 -16.36
CA LEU A 193 9.23 3.34 -17.26
C LEU A 193 10.64 2.93 -16.84
N CYS A 194 10.88 2.78 -15.54
CA CYS A 194 12.25 2.71 -15.01
C CYS A 194 12.59 1.32 -14.48
N ARG A 195 11.67 0.69 -13.75
CA ARG A 195 11.85 -0.64 -13.17
C ARG A 195 10.98 -1.67 -13.88
N ASN A 196 11.56 -2.39 -14.84
CA ASN A 196 10.95 -3.52 -15.52
C ASN A 196 11.69 -4.80 -15.13
N ASP A 197 10.99 -5.76 -14.52
CA ASP A 197 11.67 -6.95 -13.97
C ASP A 197 12.12 -7.93 -15.06
N PHE A 198 11.39 -8.00 -16.18
CA PHE A 198 11.74 -8.88 -17.30
C PHE A 198 12.63 -8.23 -18.36
N TYR A 199 12.70 -6.90 -18.40
CA TYR A 199 13.42 -6.15 -19.44
C TYR A 199 14.60 -5.38 -18.83
N PRO A 200 15.85 -5.70 -19.17
CA PRO A 200 17.00 -5.15 -18.52
C PRO A 200 17.31 -3.76 -19.09
N SER A 201 17.67 -2.84 -18.20
CA SER A 201 18.25 -1.57 -18.60
C SER A 201 19.63 -1.78 -19.22
N GLU A 202 20.16 -0.79 -19.94
CA GLU A 202 21.54 -0.83 -20.47
C GLU A 202 22.59 -1.08 -19.37
N LEU A 203 22.39 -0.48 -18.18
CA LEU A 203 23.26 -0.68 -17.02
C LEU A 203 23.19 -2.14 -16.51
N ASP A 204 22.00 -2.72 -16.45
CA ASP A 204 21.79 -4.09 -15.98
C ASP A 204 22.23 -5.12 -17.02
N TYR A 205 22.08 -4.81 -18.30
CA TYR A 205 22.61 -5.61 -19.39
C TYR A 205 24.14 -5.69 -19.30
N ASN A 206 24.83 -4.58 -19.04
CA ASN A 206 26.29 -4.59 -18.87
C ASN A 206 26.75 -5.43 -17.66
N LYS A 207 25.93 -5.53 -16.61
CA LYS A 207 26.21 -6.36 -15.42
C LYS A 207 25.90 -7.85 -15.64
N THR A 208 24.77 -8.16 -16.27
CA THR A 208 24.22 -9.53 -16.36
C THR A 208 24.38 -10.16 -17.74
N LYS A 209 24.94 -9.42 -18.70
CA LYS A 209 25.01 -9.74 -20.14
C LYS A 209 23.65 -10.14 -20.74
N GLY A 210 22.55 -9.66 -20.16
CA GLY A 210 21.19 -9.97 -20.61
C GLY A 210 20.77 -11.42 -20.44
N GLY A 211 21.52 -12.24 -19.70
CA GLY A 211 21.30 -13.69 -19.61
C GLY A 211 19.89 -14.07 -19.14
N ARG A 212 19.36 -13.40 -18.10
CA ARG A 212 18.01 -13.69 -17.57
C ARG A 212 16.90 -13.40 -18.59
N THR A 213 16.96 -12.25 -19.26
CA THR A 213 15.96 -11.86 -20.26
C THR A 213 16.03 -12.72 -21.51
N MET A 214 17.23 -13.15 -21.90
CA MET A 214 17.40 -14.09 -23.00
C MET A 214 16.74 -15.44 -22.69
N ILE A 215 16.92 -15.96 -21.47
CA ILE A 215 16.24 -17.18 -20.99
C ILE A 215 14.71 -16.98 -21.02
N TYR A 216 14.21 -15.84 -20.51
CA TYR A 216 12.78 -15.56 -20.52
C TYR A 216 12.17 -15.45 -21.92
N LEU A 217 12.86 -14.82 -22.87
CA LEU A 217 12.41 -14.70 -24.26
C LEU A 217 12.50 -16.03 -25.02
N GLN A 218 13.46 -16.90 -24.67
CA GLN A 218 13.55 -18.24 -25.23
C GLN A 218 12.45 -19.16 -24.68
N TYR A 219 12.14 -19.06 -23.39
CA TYR A 219 11.17 -19.92 -22.73
C TYR A 219 9.72 -19.49 -22.97
N TYR A 220 9.37 -18.24 -22.65
CA TYR A 220 8.01 -17.71 -22.81
C TYR A 220 7.73 -17.22 -24.24
N GLY A 221 8.75 -17.22 -25.10
CA GLY A 221 8.68 -16.77 -26.49
C GLY A 221 8.60 -15.25 -26.63
N THR A 222 8.44 -14.80 -27.88
CA THR A 222 8.23 -13.38 -28.22
C THR A 222 6.76 -12.93 -28.08
N GLY A 223 5.98 -13.65 -27.27
CA GLY A 223 4.55 -13.42 -27.10
C GLY A 223 4.24 -12.46 -25.94
N SER A 224 2.97 -12.07 -25.83
CA SER A 224 2.48 -11.18 -24.77
C SER A 224 2.46 -11.79 -23.37
N LYS A 225 2.91 -13.04 -23.19
CA LYS A 225 2.92 -13.73 -21.89
C LYS A 225 3.79 -13.00 -20.86
N LEU A 226 4.96 -12.52 -21.27
CA LEU A 226 5.87 -11.74 -20.39
C LEU A 226 5.23 -10.42 -19.93
N LEU A 227 4.50 -9.75 -20.83
CA LEU A 227 3.71 -8.55 -20.48
C LEU A 227 2.62 -8.88 -19.45
N PHE A 228 1.94 -10.02 -19.62
CA PHE A 228 0.90 -10.45 -18.69
C PHE A 228 1.45 -10.77 -17.29
N PHE A 229 2.56 -11.51 -17.20
CA PHE A 229 3.21 -11.79 -15.91
C PHE A 229 3.70 -10.53 -15.21
N GLN A 230 4.27 -9.57 -15.95
CA GLN A 230 4.67 -8.28 -15.37
C GLN A 230 3.47 -7.55 -14.78
N LEU A 231 2.37 -7.44 -15.51
CA LEU A 231 1.15 -6.81 -15.00
C LEU A 231 0.61 -7.53 -13.77
N LEU A 232 0.57 -8.86 -13.79
CA LEU A 232 -0.04 -9.68 -12.75
C LEU A 232 0.73 -9.58 -11.42
N LYS A 233 2.06 -9.42 -11.48
CA LYS A 233 2.91 -9.15 -10.31
C LYS A 233 2.53 -7.83 -9.61
N ASP A 234 2.20 -6.78 -10.36
CA ASP A 234 1.93 -5.45 -9.81
C ASP A 234 0.48 -5.20 -9.37
N ILE A 235 -0.45 -6.13 -9.65
CA ILE A 235 -1.88 -5.99 -9.32
C ILE A 235 -2.12 -5.66 -7.83
N PRO A 236 -1.56 -6.41 -6.84
CA PRO A 236 -1.84 -6.16 -5.43
C PRO A 236 -1.42 -4.75 -5.00
N ARG A 237 -0.26 -4.30 -5.48
CA ARG A 237 0.29 -2.98 -5.17
C ARG A 237 -0.62 -1.87 -5.69
N TYR A 238 -1.05 -1.93 -6.96
CA TYR A 238 -1.94 -0.92 -7.52
C TYR A 238 -3.32 -0.93 -6.88
N LEU A 239 -3.87 -2.10 -6.55
CA LEU A 239 -5.14 -2.18 -5.82
C LEU A 239 -5.05 -1.51 -4.44
N CYS A 240 -3.97 -1.76 -3.70
CA CYS A 240 -3.77 -1.16 -2.38
C CYS A 240 -3.61 0.36 -2.46
N LEU A 241 -2.78 0.86 -3.39
CA LEU A 241 -2.57 2.29 -3.57
C LEU A 241 -3.83 3.00 -4.08
N ALA A 242 -4.59 2.39 -4.99
CA ALA A 242 -5.87 2.91 -5.45
C ALA A 242 -6.88 3.02 -4.30
N TYR A 243 -6.92 2.01 -3.42
CA TYR A 243 -7.75 2.03 -2.22
C TYR A 243 -7.45 3.21 -1.30
N ILE A 244 -6.18 3.45 -0.97
CA ILE A 244 -5.80 4.58 -0.12
C ILE A 244 -6.14 5.91 -0.81
N SER A 245 -5.85 6.01 -2.11
CA SER A 245 -6.07 7.21 -2.93
C SER A 245 -7.53 7.65 -3.00
N ILE A 246 -8.48 6.70 -2.91
CA ILE A 246 -9.92 6.97 -2.93
C ILE A 246 -10.49 7.11 -1.50
N LYS A 247 -10.01 6.29 -0.56
CA LYS A 247 -10.58 6.27 0.79
C LYS A 247 -10.27 7.54 1.57
N LEU A 248 -9.08 8.12 1.41
CA LEU A 248 -8.69 9.36 2.09
C LEU A 248 -9.57 10.58 1.70
N PRO A 249 -9.81 10.87 0.40
CA PRO A 249 -10.75 11.91 -0.01
C PRO A 249 -12.16 11.73 0.54
N ILE A 250 -12.65 10.48 0.60
CA ILE A 250 -13.98 10.20 1.15
C ILE A 250 -14.03 10.51 2.65
N LEU A 251 -12.99 10.14 3.40
CA LEU A 251 -12.87 10.51 4.81
C LEU A 251 -12.80 12.04 5.00
N LEU A 252 -12.11 12.74 4.12
CA LEU A 252 -12.06 14.21 4.11
C LEU A 252 -13.46 14.79 3.85
N TYR A 253 -14.18 14.29 2.85
CA TYR A 253 -15.54 14.73 2.52
C TYR A 253 -16.51 14.51 3.69
N GLU A 254 -16.50 13.33 4.31
CA GLU A 254 -17.30 13.04 5.51
C GLU A 254 -16.97 14.03 6.63
N ARG A 255 -15.69 14.35 6.82
CA ARG A 255 -15.26 15.28 7.86
C ARG A 255 -15.74 16.71 7.61
N ILE A 256 -15.66 17.17 6.36
CA ILE A 256 -16.15 18.49 5.95
C ILE A 256 -17.68 18.55 6.15
N ARG A 257 -18.40 17.54 5.68
CA ARG A 257 -19.86 17.44 5.84
C ARG A 257 -20.30 17.48 7.31
N HIS A 258 -19.61 16.74 8.18
CA HIS A 258 -19.93 16.71 9.61
C HIS A 258 -19.58 18.01 10.34
N ARG A 259 -18.58 18.77 9.89
CA ARG A 259 -18.28 20.10 10.44
C ARG A 259 -19.43 21.08 10.22
N HIS A 260 -20.16 20.92 9.12
CA HIS A 260 -21.32 21.75 8.83
C HIS A 260 -22.53 21.47 9.76
N MET A 261 -22.53 20.32 10.45
CA MET A 261 -23.72 19.75 11.12
C MET A 261 -23.60 19.61 12.64
N ARG A 262 -22.62 20.19 13.33
CA ARG A 262 -22.65 20.16 14.82
C ARG A 262 -21.88 21.27 15.54
N ASP A 263 -22.67 22.07 16.27
CA ASP A 263 -22.33 22.66 17.56
C ASP A 263 -21.96 21.58 18.59
N LYS A 264 -21.07 21.94 19.53
CA LYS A 264 -20.50 21.15 20.65
C LYS A 264 -19.47 20.06 20.27
N GLN A 265 -18.20 20.42 20.43
CA GLN A 265 -17.04 19.53 20.38
C GLN A 265 -17.01 18.56 21.58
N LEU A 266 -17.54 17.35 21.41
CA LEU A 266 -17.30 16.21 22.32
C LEU A 266 -15.83 15.78 22.25
N THR A 267 -15.24 15.42 23.40
CA THR A 267 -13.88 14.87 23.48
C THR A 267 -13.81 13.49 22.83
N ARG A 268 -12.60 13.02 22.48
CA ARG A 268 -12.40 11.72 21.81
C ARG A 268 -12.95 10.56 22.63
N GLU A 269 -12.66 10.53 23.93
CA GLU A 269 -13.18 9.52 24.86
C GLU A 269 -14.71 9.55 24.94
N GLN A 270 -15.29 10.74 24.99
CA GLN A 270 -16.74 10.90 24.93
C GLN A 270 -17.31 10.39 23.61
N LYS A 271 -16.65 10.62 22.48
CA LYS A 271 -17.07 10.04 21.19
C LYS A 271 -16.95 8.53 21.20
N THR A 272 -15.86 7.95 21.70
CA THR A 272 -15.69 6.48 21.76
C THR A 272 -16.76 5.83 22.64
N LEU A 273 -17.06 6.43 23.80
CA LEU A 273 -18.14 6.00 24.69
C LEU A 273 -19.53 6.20 24.06
N LEU A 274 -19.74 7.28 23.32
CA LEU A 274 -20.98 7.49 22.57
C LEU A 274 -21.13 6.46 21.45
N TYR A 275 -20.04 6.15 20.73
CA TYR A 275 -20.04 5.18 19.65
C TYR A 275 -20.24 3.75 20.16
N SER A 276 -19.65 3.38 21.30
CA SER A 276 -19.86 2.06 21.91
C SER A 276 -21.25 1.92 22.51
N SER A 277 -21.87 3.02 22.98
CA SER A 277 -23.24 3.01 23.54
C SER A 277 -24.36 3.10 22.50
N LEU A 278 -24.05 3.34 21.21
CA LEU A 278 -25.07 3.30 20.15
C LEU A 278 -25.68 1.90 20.01
N PRO A 279 -26.99 1.77 19.76
CA PRO A 279 -27.69 0.48 19.74
C PRO A 279 -27.26 -0.47 18.62
N TYR A 280 -26.55 0.07 17.61
CA TYR A 280 -26.00 -0.66 16.46
C TYR A 280 -24.46 -0.81 16.52
N SER A 281 -23.83 -0.41 17.63
CA SER A 281 -22.40 -0.62 17.82
C SER A 281 -22.09 -2.11 17.95
N VAL A 282 -20.84 -2.49 17.67
CA VAL A 282 -20.39 -3.88 17.77
C VAL A 282 -20.48 -4.34 19.23
N GLU A 283 -20.10 -3.46 20.15
CA GLU A 283 -20.10 -3.65 21.58
C GLU A 283 -21.54 -3.84 22.11
N ALA A 284 -22.49 -3.01 21.66
CA ALA A 284 -23.89 -3.16 22.05
C ALA A 284 -24.53 -4.42 21.45
N GLN A 285 -24.16 -4.80 20.22
CA GLN A 285 -24.61 -6.07 19.62
C GLN A 285 -24.04 -7.29 20.33
N TYR A 286 -22.77 -7.23 20.73
CA TYR A 286 -22.10 -8.27 21.51
C TYR A 286 -22.79 -8.45 22.87
N VAL A 287 -23.03 -7.35 23.59
CA VAL A 287 -23.75 -7.38 24.87
C VAL A 287 -25.17 -7.91 24.71
N LYS A 288 -25.92 -7.47 23.69
CA LYS A 288 -27.27 -7.99 23.40
C LYS A 288 -27.28 -9.49 23.12
N LYS A 289 -26.29 -10.00 22.39
CA LYS A 289 -26.12 -11.45 22.15
C LYS A 289 -25.75 -12.20 23.43
N LEU A 290 -24.86 -11.64 24.26
CA LEU A 290 -24.46 -12.22 25.55
C LEU A 290 -25.66 -12.43 26.47
N PHE A 291 -26.59 -11.47 26.50
CA PHE A 291 -27.81 -11.52 27.31
C PHE A 291 -29.00 -12.20 26.60
N GLY A 292 -28.80 -12.82 25.43
CA GLY A 292 -29.87 -13.52 24.71
C GLY A 292 -30.97 -12.60 24.17
N MET A 293 -30.74 -11.28 24.09
CA MET A 293 -31.72 -10.28 23.65
C MET A 293 -31.74 -10.07 22.13
N SER A 294 -30.94 -10.81 21.37
CA SER A 294 -30.91 -10.71 19.91
C SER A 294 -31.86 -11.71 19.28
N ASN A 295 -32.90 -11.22 18.59
CA ASN A 295 -33.62 -12.02 17.60
C ASN A 295 -32.63 -12.40 16.51
N ILE A 296 -32.27 -13.69 16.43
CA ILE A 296 -31.32 -14.23 15.46
C ILE A 296 -31.95 -14.08 14.07
N LYS A 297 -31.69 -12.96 13.40
CA LYS A 297 -31.93 -12.84 11.96
C LYS A 297 -30.80 -13.59 11.28
N VAL A 298 -31.06 -14.84 10.93
CA VAL A 298 -30.21 -15.60 10.00
C VAL A 298 -30.13 -14.76 8.73
N SER A 299 -28.91 -14.38 8.35
CA SER A 299 -28.66 -13.64 7.11
C SER A 299 -29.22 -14.43 5.92
N THR A 300 -30.23 -13.86 5.24
CA THR A 300 -30.84 -14.44 4.03
C THR A 300 -29.98 -14.26 2.78
N ASN A 301 -28.77 -13.71 2.92
CA ASN A 301 -27.89 -13.41 1.80
C ASN A 301 -27.24 -14.72 1.31
N ARG A 302 -27.53 -15.15 0.07
CA ARG A 302 -26.98 -16.42 -0.50
C ARG A 302 -25.45 -16.51 -0.42
N PHE A 303 -24.74 -15.40 -0.56
CA PHE A 303 -23.28 -15.34 -0.37
C PHE A 303 -22.84 -15.64 1.06
N SER A 304 -23.63 -15.26 2.08
CA SER A 304 -23.30 -15.57 3.47
C SER A 304 -23.48 -17.04 3.80
N GLN A 305 -24.39 -17.74 3.11
CA GLN A 305 -24.63 -19.18 3.27
C GLN A 305 -23.51 -20.02 2.66
N THR A 306 -22.93 -19.61 1.52
CA THR A 306 -21.76 -20.31 0.95
C THR A 306 -20.50 -20.13 1.79
N PHE A 307 -20.30 -18.96 2.41
CA PHE A 307 -19.15 -18.73 3.29
C PHE A 307 -19.32 -19.26 4.73
N GLN A 308 -20.53 -19.64 5.15
CA GLN A 308 -20.79 -20.24 6.47
C GLN A 308 -19.96 -21.50 6.73
N PHE A 309 -19.61 -22.26 5.70
CA PHE A 309 -18.80 -23.49 5.82
C PHE A 309 -17.32 -23.24 6.13
N ILE A 310 -16.80 -22.04 5.86
CA ILE A 310 -15.38 -21.70 6.05
C ILE A 310 -15.20 -20.78 7.26
N TYR A 311 -16.15 -19.88 7.51
CA TYR A 311 -16.15 -19.00 8.68
C TYR A 311 -17.57 -18.51 8.98
N ALA A 312 -18.07 -18.74 10.20
CA ALA A 312 -19.34 -18.20 10.63
C ALA A 312 -19.22 -16.68 10.84
N TRP A 313 -19.79 -15.90 9.92
CA TRP A 313 -19.85 -14.44 10.01
C TRP A 313 -20.57 -14.02 11.30
N ARG A 314 -19.78 -13.55 12.29
CA ARG A 314 -20.29 -12.96 13.53
C ARG A 314 -20.31 -11.44 13.40
N ASP A 315 -21.51 -10.85 13.31
CA ASP A 315 -21.67 -9.39 13.25
C ASP A 315 -21.18 -8.67 14.52
N ASP A 316 -21.12 -9.40 15.63
CA ASP A 316 -20.75 -8.94 16.98
C ASP A 316 -19.27 -9.06 17.30
N PHE A 317 -18.47 -9.64 16.41
CA PHE A 317 -17.05 -9.83 16.62
C PHE A 317 -16.25 -9.18 15.51
N ARG A 318 -15.23 -8.38 15.88
CA ARG A 318 -14.33 -7.77 14.90
C ARG A 318 -12.88 -7.92 15.34
N PHE A 319 -12.07 -8.54 14.49
CA PHE A 319 -10.62 -8.70 14.69
C PHE A 319 -9.89 -7.37 14.83
N SER A 320 -8.91 -7.30 15.73
CA SER A 320 -8.06 -6.12 15.91
C SER A 320 -7.36 -5.73 14.61
N SER A 321 -6.97 -4.45 14.48
CA SER A 321 -6.25 -3.98 13.29
C SER A 321 -4.97 -4.78 13.06
N ARG A 322 -4.26 -5.24 14.10
CA ARG A 322 -3.10 -6.14 13.99
C ARG A 322 -3.42 -7.41 13.23
N VAL A 323 -4.47 -8.11 13.69
CA VAL A 323 -4.83 -9.42 13.14
C VAL A 323 -5.23 -9.28 11.67
N VAL A 324 -6.02 -8.24 11.35
CA VAL A 324 -6.39 -7.95 9.95
C VAL A 324 -5.17 -7.63 9.10
N SER A 325 -4.23 -6.79 9.60
CA SER A 325 -2.99 -6.48 8.89
C SER A 325 -2.14 -7.73 8.63
N VAL A 326 -1.99 -8.61 9.62
CA VAL A 326 -1.23 -9.85 9.48
C VAL A 326 -1.86 -10.75 8.42
N TYR A 327 -3.17 -10.95 8.45
CA TYR A 327 -3.85 -11.76 7.43
C TYR A 327 -3.70 -11.17 6.03
N THR A 328 -3.80 -9.84 5.87
CA THR A 328 -3.59 -9.21 4.56
C THR A 328 -2.16 -9.36 4.06
N SER A 329 -1.16 -9.27 4.94
CA SER A 329 0.25 -9.48 4.57
C SER A 329 0.54 -10.93 4.20
N ILE A 330 -0.04 -11.90 4.92
CA ILE A 330 0.07 -13.34 4.59
C ILE A 330 -0.56 -13.61 3.22
N PHE A 331 -1.74 -13.05 2.96
CA PHE A 331 -2.39 -13.23 1.66
C PHE A 331 -1.54 -12.67 0.51
N LEU A 332 -0.91 -11.52 0.71
CA LEU A 332 0.00 -10.92 -0.28
C LEU A 332 1.26 -11.78 -0.49
N LEU A 333 1.84 -12.31 0.59
CA LEU A 333 2.95 -13.26 0.51
C LEU A 333 2.56 -14.52 -0.27
N LEU A 334 1.39 -15.10 0.01
CA LEU A 334 0.90 -16.28 -0.72
C LEU A 334 0.70 -15.96 -2.19
N TYR A 335 0.12 -14.80 -2.52
CA TYR A 335 -0.03 -14.35 -3.89
C TYR A 335 1.33 -14.24 -4.61
N PHE A 336 2.30 -13.59 -3.96
CA PHE A 336 3.66 -13.49 -4.48
C PHE A 336 4.30 -14.87 -4.71
N LEU A 337 4.21 -15.77 -3.73
CA LEU A 337 4.72 -17.13 -3.84
C LEU A 337 4.02 -17.92 -4.93
N THR A 338 2.70 -17.75 -5.13
CA THR A 338 1.99 -18.43 -6.23
C THR A 338 2.44 -17.94 -7.60
N ILE A 339 2.75 -16.66 -7.75
CA ILE A 339 3.31 -16.12 -9.00
C ILE A 339 4.71 -16.69 -9.24
N GLN A 340 5.56 -16.71 -8.21
CA GLN A 340 6.89 -17.29 -8.30
C GLN A 340 6.85 -18.80 -8.57
N ALA A 341 5.95 -19.53 -7.92
CA ALA A 341 5.76 -20.96 -8.16
C ALA A 341 5.20 -21.23 -9.57
N SER A 342 4.26 -20.42 -10.06
CA SER A 342 3.80 -20.54 -11.45
C SER A 342 4.91 -20.28 -12.46
N HIS A 343 5.89 -19.45 -12.10
CA HIS A 343 7.08 -19.24 -12.91
C HIS A 343 8.04 -20.45 -12.86
N LEU A 344 8.22 -21.08 -11.69
CA LEU A 344 9.09 -22.25 -11.49
C LEU A 344 8.53 -23.58 -12.01
N ILE A 345 7.20 -23.74 -12.08
CA ILE A 345 6.56 -24.96 -12.61
C ILE A 345 6.57 -24.96 -14.14
N ASP A 346 6.58 -23.76 -14.73
CA ASP A 346 6.89 -23.53 -16.13
C ASP A 346 8.42 -23.36 -16.31
N GLU A 347 9.28 -24.14 -15.65
CA GLU A 347 10.71 -24.33 -15.95
C GLU A 347 10.97 -25.84 -16.08
#